data_AF-A0A0H2Z1D9-F1
#
_entry.id   AF-A0A0H2Z1D9-F1
#
_cell.length_a   1.000
_cell.length_b   1.000
_cell.length_c   1.000
_cell.angle_alpha   90.00
_cell.angle_beta   90.00
_cell.angle_gamma   90.00
#
_symmetry.space_group_name_H-M   'P 1'
#
loop_
_entity.id
_entity.type
_entity.pdbx_description
1 polymer ?
#
loop_
_entity_poly.entity_id
_entity_poly.type
_entity_poly.pdbx_seq_one_letter_code
_entity_poly.pdbx_strand_id
1 'polypeptide(L)'
;MSKIDYQKLREIAEKTKIAGEAPVMPFDQRINALNDFMKHFSPDIALALLDERERNQQYIKRRDQENEDIALTVGKLRVELEAAEKRIAELEAEPVSQTYKLNELSGNYPVTPDGWISCSERMPAQDDWILIYSKHGEYMAGQVQGEYVELSDGTLSWLGNALYWMPLPEPPQEVK
;
A
#
# COMPACT_ATOMS: atom_id res chain seq x y z
N MET A 1 -21.42 40.54 -9.25
CA MET A 1 -20.18 41.31 -8.99
C MET A 1 -19.34 41.26 -10.26
N SER A 2 -18.88 42.40 -10.77
CA SER A 2 -17.95 42.39 -11.89
C SER A 2 -16.68 41.65 -11.46
N LYS A 3 -16.17 40.73 -12.28
CA LYS A 3 -14.97 39.95 -11.96
C LYS A 3 -13.78 40.93 -11.91
N ILE A 4 -13.08 40.99 -10.77
CA ILE A 4 -11.89 41.83 -10.65
C ILE A 4 -10.84 41.29 -11.63
N ASP A 5 -10.29 42.17 -12.45
CA ASP A 5 -9.16 41.85 -13.32
C ASP A 5 -7.86 42.06 -12.55
N TYR A 6 -7.41 41.00 -11.86
CA TYR A 6 -6.20 41.04 -11.03
C TYR A 6 -4.94 41.36 -11.81
N GLN A 7 -4.86 40.91 -13.08
CA GLN A 7 -3.68 41.14 -13.91
C GLN A 7 -3.58 42.61 -14.29
N LYS A 8 -4.69 43.19 -14.76
CA LYS A 8 -4.75 44.62 -15.07
C LYS A 8 -4.53 45.48 -13.83
N LEU A 9 -5.09 45.09 -12.68
CA LEU A 9 -4.89 45.81 -11.43
C LEU A 9 -3.43 45.79 -10.98
N ARG A 10 -2.76 44.64 -11.10
CA ARG A 10 -1.33 44.49 -10.79
C ARG A 10 -0.47 45.35 -11.69
N GLU A 11 -0.71 45.33 -13.01
CA GLU A 11 0.06 46.13 -13.97
C GLU A 11 -0.07 47.64 -13.69
N ILE A 12 -1.29 48.11 -13.38
CA ILE A 12 -1.53 49.52 -13.07
C ILE A 12 -0.89 49.91 -11.73
N ALA A 13 -0.97 49.04 -10.72
CA ALA A 13 -0.31 49.24 -9.43
C ALA A 13 1.22 49.33 -9.57
N GLU A 14 1.83 48.43 -10.34
CA GLU A 14 3.28 48.43 -10.61
C GLU A 14 3.73 49.69 -11.37
N LYS A 15 2.99 50.10 -12.41
CA LYS A 15 3.25 51.36 -13.14
C LYS A 15 3.18 52.59 -12.23
N THR A 16 2.19 52.62 -11.34
CA THR A 16 1.97 53.75 -10.42
C THR A 16 3.02 53.80 -9.32
N LYS A 17 3.46 52.64 -8.82
CA LYS A 17 4.58 52.55 -7.87
C LYS A 17 5.85 53.17 -8.46
N ILE A 18 6.20 52.82 -9.70
CA ILE A 18 7.35 53.41 -10.41
C ILE A 18 7.20 54.93 -10.55
N ALA A 19 5.99 55.42 -10.83
CA ALA A 19 5.73 56.85 -10.92
C ALA A 19 5.91 57.62 -9.59
N GLY A 20 5.61 56.99 -8.47
CA GLY A 20 5.81 57.55 -7.12
C GLY A 20 7.26 57.50 -6.62
N GLU A 21 8.03 56.50 -7.05
CA GLU A 21 9.39 56.24 -6.57
C GLU A 21 10.49 56.80 -7.49
N ALA A 22 10.21 57.02 -8.78
CA ALA A 22 11.23 57.44 -9.75
C ALA A 22 11.68 58.90 -9.51
N PRO A 23 12.99 59.18 -9.34
CA PRO A 23 13.48 60.52 -8.99
C PRO A 23 13.28 61.58 -10.10
N VAL A 24 13.20 61.19 -11.37
CA VAL A 24 13.11 62.11 -12.53
C VAL A 24 12.04 61.65 -13.52
N MET A 25 10.77 61.62 -13.11
CA MET A 25 9.65 61.40 -14.03
C MET A 25 8.91 62.73 -14.26
N PRO A 26 8.58 63.10 -15.51
CA PRO A 26 7.79 64.28 -15.82
C PRO A 26 6.48 64.32 -15.03
N PHE A 27 6.10 65.51 -14.53
CA PHE A 27 4.92 65.69 -13.68
C PHE A 27 3.64 65.14 -14.32
N ASP A 28 3.43 65.40 -15.62
CA ASP A 28 2.24 64.93 -16.34
C ASP A 28 2.15 63.39 -16.40
N GLN A 29 3.29 62.71 -16.53
CA GLN A 29 3.33 61.24 -16.54
C GLN A 29 2.99 60.67 -15.16
N ARG A 30 3.46 61.32 -14.07
CA ARG A 30 3.11 60.92 -12.71
C ARG A 30 1.62 61.09 -12.43
N ILE A 31 1.04 62.24 -12.81
CA ILE A 31 -0.38 62.51 -12.62
C ILE A 31 -1.25 61.54 -13.43
N ASN A 32 -0.88 61.24 -14.68
CA ASN A 32 -1.62 60.27 -15.48
C ASN A 32 -1.58 58.86 -14.89
N ALA A 33 -0.42 58.39 -14.41
CA ALA A 33 -0.31 57.09 -13.76
C ALA A 33 -1.16 56.99 -12.49
N LEU A 34 -1.12 58.03 -11.64
CA LEU A 34 -1.92 58.11 -10.41
C LEU A 34 -3.43 58.16 -10.71
N ASN A 35 -3.84 58.93 -11.71
CA ASN A 35 -5.25 59.01 -12.13
C ASN A 35 -5.74 57.68 -12.71
N ASP A 36 -4.91 57.01 -13.51
CA ASP A 36 -5.22 55.69 -14.06
C ASP A 36 -5.37 54.65 -12.94
N PHE A 37 -4.54 54.71 -11.89
CA PHE A 37 -4.70 53.88 -10.70
C PHE A 37 -6.01 54.15 -9.98
N MET A 38 -6.32 55.41 -9.65
CA MET A 38 -7.57 55.75 -8.95
C MET A 38 -8.82 55.38 -9.75
N LYS A 39 -8.74 55.40 -11.09
CA LYS A 39 -9.82 54.96 -11.97
C LYS A 39 -10.07 53.45 -11.92
N HIS A 40 -9.01 52.66 -11.74
CA HIS A 40 -9.08 51.19 -11.77
C HIS A 40 -9.06 50.53 -10.39
N PHE A 41 -8.63 51.25 -9.35
CA PHE A 41 -8.62 50.79 -7.96
C PHE A 41 -9.56 51.66 -7.13
N SER A 42 -10.86 51.38 -7.28
CA SER A 42 -11.91 52.04 -6.51
C SER A 42 -12.01 51.46 -5.08
N PRO A 43 -12.64 52.19 -4.14
CA PRO A 43 -12.94 51.65 -2.81
C PRO A 43 -13.66 50.29 -2.84
N ASP A 44 -14.56 50.08 -3.81
CA ASP A 44 -15.29 48.82 -3.98
C ASP A 44 -14.35 47.64 -4.30
N ILE A 45 -13.33 47.88 -5.12
CA ILE A 45 -12.32 46.88 -5.47
C ILE A 45 -11.46 46.58 -4.23
N ALA A 46 -11.07 47.61 -3.47
CA ALA A 46 -10.31 47.42 -2.24
C ALA A 46 -11.09 46.57 -1.21
N LEU A 47 -12.38 46.86 -1.01
CA LEU A 47 -13.25 46.09 -0.12
C LEU A 47 -13.41 44.65 -0.60
N ALA A 48 -13.68 44.44 -1.89
CA ALA A 48 -13.84 43.11 -2.45
C ALA A 48 -12.58 42.23 -2.30
N LEU A 49 -11.38 42.82 -2.44
CA LEU A 49 -10.11 42.12 -2.21
C LEU A 49 -9.89 41.80 -0.73
N LEU A 50 -10.30 42.68 0.19
CA LEU A 50 -10.24 42.42 1.63
C LEU A 50 -11.19 41.29 2.05
N ASP A 51 -12.43 41.33 1.56
CA ASP A 51 -13.43 40.27 1.80
C ASP A 51 -12.95 38.91 1.25
N GLU A 52 -12.37 38.91 0.04
CA GLU A 52 -11.81 37.70 -0.55
C GLU A 52 -10.62 37.18 0.26
N ARG A 53 -9.71 38.06 0.68
CA ARG A 53 -8.58 37.68 1.54
C ARG A 53 -9.06 37.07 2.85
N GLU A 54 -10.06 37.66 3.50
CA GLU A 54 -10.62 37.14 4.74
C GLU A 54 -11.27 35.77 4.54
N ARG A 55 -12.09 35.60 3.50
CA ARG A 55 -12.67 34.29 3.15
C ARG A 55 -11.59 33.23 2.88
N ASN A 56 -10.54 33.58 2.14
CA ASN A 56 -9.44 32.68 1.84
C ASN A 56 -8.67 32.27 3.11
N GLN A 57 -8.44 33.21 4.04
CA GLN A 57 -7.83 32.91 5.33
C GLN A 57 -8.69 31.96 6.18
N GLN A 58 -10.01 32.18 6.21
CA GLN A 58 -10.93 31.29 6.91
C GLN A 58 -10.98 29.89 6.27
N TYR A 59 -10.91 29.81 4.94
CA TYR A 59 -10.83 28.53 4.22
C TYR A 59 -9.57 27.76 4.59
N ILE A 60 -8.40 28.42 4.59
CA ILE A 60 -7.12 27.79 4.98
C ILE A 60 -7.21 27.23 6.41
N LYS A 61 -7.69 28.04 7.36
CA LYS A 61 -7.86 27.58 8.76
C LYS A 61 -8.75 26.34 8.88
N ARG A 62 -9.87 26.29 8.13
CA ARG A 62 -10.74 25.10 8.12
C ARG A 62 -10.04 23.89 7.54
N ARG A 63 -9.30 24.06 6.44
CA ARG A 63 -8.55 22.96 5.81
C ARG A 63 -7.45 22.43 6.71
N ASP A 64 -6.76 23.31 7.45
CA ASP A 64 -5.74 22.91 8.41
C ASP A 64 -6.36 22.10 9.56
N GLN A 65 -7.51 22.54 10.10
CA GLN A 65 -8.24 21.77 11.11
C GLN A 65 -8.72 20.41 10.58
N GLU A 66 -9.31 20.39 9.38
CA GLU A 66 -9.77 19.15 8.76
C GLU A 66 -8.61 18.17 8.54
N ASN A 67 -7.44 18.66 8.11
CA ASN A 67 -6.25 17.84 7.94
C ASN A 67 -5.73 17.29 9.28
N GLU A 68 -5.80 18.08 10.36
CA GLU A 68 -5.45 17.63 11.71
C GLU A 68 -6.40 16.54 12.20
N ASP A 69 -7.71 16.72 12.03
CA ASP A 69 -8.73 15.73 12.40
C ASP A 69 -8.57 14.42 11.62
N ILE A 70 -8.25 14.52 10.32
CA ILE A 70 -7.93 13.37 9.47
C ILE A 70 -6.67 12.67 9.97
N ALA A 71 -5.61 13.42 10.29
CA ALA A 71 -4.36 12.85 10.79
C ALA A 71 -4.58 12.09 12.11
N LEU A 72 -5.38 12.65 13.02
CA LEU A 72 -5.76 11.99 14.27
C LEU A 72 -6.55 10.70 14.03
N THR A 73 -7.52 10.73 13.12
CA THR A 73 -8.34 9.56 12.78
C THR A 73 -7.50 8.45 12.14
N VAL A 74 -6.67 8.80 11.15
CA VAL A 74 -5.75 7.86 10.50
C VAL A 74 -4.77 7.28 11.51
N GLY A 75 -4.27 8.10 12.45
CA GLY A 75 -3.41 7.63 13.55
C GLY A 75 -4.08 6.56 14.40
N LYS A 76 -5.34 6.77 14.80
CA LYS A 76 -6.12 5.77 15.57
C LYS A 76 -6.33 4.48 14.78
N LEU A 77 -6.75 4.58 13.52
CA LEU A 77 -7.01 3.42 12.67
C LEU A 77 -5.74 2.58 12.44
N ARG A 78 -4.56 3.21 12.34
CA ARG A 78 -3.29 2.49 12.23
C ARG A 78 -3.01 1.65 13.47
N VAL A 79 -3.19 2.23 14.66
CA VAL A 79 -2.98 1.50 15.93
C VAL A 79 -3.98 0.35 16.06
N GLU A 80 -5.25 0.58 15.71
CA GLU A 80 -6.28 -0.46 15.73
C GLU A 80 -5.99 -1.58 14.73
N LEU A 81 -5.51 -1.24 13.53
CA LEU A 81 -5.13 -2.21 12.50
C LEU A 81 -3.94 -3.07 12.96
N GLU A 82 -2.88 -2.46 13.48
CA GLU A 82 -1.71 -3.19 14.00
C GLU A 82 -2.11 -4.14 15.16
N ALA A 83 -3.01 -3.70 16.04
CA ALA A 83 -3.52 -4.53 17.12
C ALA A 83 -4.37 -5.70 16.61
N ALA A 84 -5.17 -5.48 15.56
CA ALA A 84 -5.98 -6.53 14.92
C ALA A 84 -5.09 -7.55 14.19
N GLU A 85 -4.10 -7.10 13.42
CA GLU A 85 -3.13 -7.96 12.74
C GLU A 85 -2.37 -8.85 13.73
N LYS A 86 -1.93 -8.29 14.86
CA LYS A 86 -1.28 -9.07 15.93
C LYS A 86 -2.21 -10.14 16.51
N ARG A 87 -3.47 -9.81 16.78
CA ARG A 87 -4.46 -10.78 17.28
C ARG A 87 -4.74 -11.89 16.29
N ILE A 88 -4.80 -11.59 14.99
CA ILE A 88 -4.96 -12.60 13.94
C ILE A 88 -3.75 -13.54 13.95
N ALA A 89 -2.53 -13.01 13.98
CA ALA A 89 -1.32 -13.82 14.03
C ALA A 89 -1.26 -14.74 15.28
N GLU A 90 -1.67 -14.24 16.45
CA GLU A 90 -1.79 -15.05 17.67
C GLU A 90 -2.83 -16.16 17.53
N LEU A 91 -4.01 -15.84 17.00
CA LEU A 91 -5.10 -16.81 16.78
C LEU A 91 -4.80 -17.83 15.68
N GLU A 92 -3.96 -17.52 14.70
CA GLU A 92 -3.49 -18.47 13.70
C GLU A 92 -2.42 -19.41 14.27
N ALA A 93 -1.57 -18.93 15.20
CA ALA A 93 -0.51 -19.73 15.81
C ALA A 93 -1.02 -20.78 16.82
N GLU A 94 -2.07 -20.47 17.60
CA GLU A 94 -2.63 -21.40 18.60
C GLU A 94 -3.19 -22.72 18.03
N PRO A 95 -4.08 -22.74 17.02
CA PRO A 95 -4.62 -23.97 16.46
C PRO A 95 -3.54 -24.80 15.77
N VAL A 96 -2.56 -24.17 15.11
CA VAL A 96 -1.41 -24.88 14.51
C VAL A 96 -0.58 -25.57 15.60
N SER A 97 -0.27 -24.89 16.71
CA SER A 97 0.42 -25.49 17.85
C SER A 97 -0.39 -26.65 18.48
N GLN A 98 -1.71 -26.49 18.57
CA GLN A 98 -2.58 -27.49 19.20
C GLN A 98 -2.78 -28.73 18.32
N THR A 99 -2.89 -28.56 17.01
CA THR A 99 -2.91 -29.69 16.05
C THR A 99 -1.60 -30.47 16.08
N TYR A 100 -0.45 -29.77 16.12
CA TYR A 100 0.86 -30.41 16.25
C TYR A 100 0.97 -31.25 17.53
N LYS A 101 0.55 -30.70 18.69
CA LYS A 101 0.51 -31.43 19.97
C LYS A 101 -0.46 -32.61 19.97
N LEU A 102 -1.62 -32.50 19.32
CA LEU A 102 -2.58 -33.60 19.20
C LEU A 102 -2.04 -34.73 18.32
N ASN A 103 -1.30 -34.43 17.26
CA ASN A 103 -0.65 -35.44 16.42
C ASN A 103 0.46 -36.17 17.19
N GLU A 104 1.29 -35.45 17.97
CA GLU A 104 2.31 -36.07 18.84
C GLU A 104 1.69 -37.00 19.89
N LEU A 105 0.58 -36.59 20.53
CA LEU A 105 -0.09 -37.38 21.56
C LEU A 105 -0.89 -38.57 21.02
N SER A 106 -1.40 -38.48 19.79
CA SER A 106 -2.23 -39.53 19.19
C SER A 106 -1.42 -40.60 18.44
N GLY A 107 -0.12 -40.40 18.21
CA GLY A 107 0.73 -41.35 17.48
C GLY A 107 0.31 -41.60 16.02
N ASN A 108 -0.73 -40.90 15.55
CA ASN A 108 -1.23 -40.99 14.19
C ASN A 108 -0.44 -40.04 13.29
N TYR A 109 0.74 -40.48 12.87
CA TYR A 109 1.34 -39.94 11.65
C TYR A 109 0.42 -40.29 10.47
N PRO A 110 0.10 -39.38 9.54
CA PRO A 110 -0.87 -39.62 8.46
C PRO A 110 -0.52 -40.79 7.52
N VAL A 111 0.69 -41.33 7.61
CA VAL A 111 1.13 -42.50 6.86
C VAL A 111 2.11 -43.25 7.75
N THR A 112 2.00 -44.58 7.82
CA THR A 112 2.97 -45.43 8.53
C THR A 112 4.41 -45.04 8.17
N PRO A 113 5.29 -44.76 9.15
CA PRO A 113 6.68 -44.33 8.90
C PRO A 113 7.49 -45.30 8.03
N ASP A 114 7.10 -46.58 8.00
CA ASP A 114 7.82 -47.66 7.33
C ASP A 114 7.93 -47.53 5.80
N GLY A 115 7.23 -46.56 5.18
CA GLY A 115 7.25 -46.34 3.73
C GLY A 115 8.14 -45.19 3.24
N TRP A 116 8.67 -44.35 4.14
CA TRP A 116 9.44 -43.16 3.76
C TRP A 116 10.91 -43.45 3.53
N ILE A 117 11.40 -43.04 2.36
CA ILE A 117 12.79 -43.17 1.92
C ILE A 117 13.43 -41.79 1.97
N SER A 118 14.60 -41.68 2.61
CA SER A 118 15.36 -40.43 2.63
C SER A 118 15.96 -40.14 1.24
N CYS A 119 15.87 -38.90 0.77
CA CYS A 119 16.50 -38.51 -0.51
C CYS A 119 18.03 -38.66 -0.47
N SER A 120 18.64 -38.58 0.72
CA SER A 120 20.07 -38.84 0.92
C SER A 120 20.45 -40.32 0.81
N GLU A 121 19.50 -41.22 1.06
CA GLU A 121 19.70 -42.67 0.96
C GLU A 121 19.47 -43.13 -0.48
N ARG A 122 18.39 -42.67 -1.10
CA ARG A 122 18.01 -43.03 -2.45
C ARG A 122 17.14 -41.96 -3.06
N MET A 123 17.48 -41.53 -4.26
CA MET A 123 16.63 -40.66 -5.07
C MET A 123 15.46 -41.45 -5.67
N PRO A 124 14.27 -40.84 -5.81
CA PRO A 124 13.15 -41.48 -6.50
C PRO A 124 13.49 -41.72 -7.97
N ALA A 125 12.90 -42.76 -8.57
CA ALA A 125 13.17 -43.08 -9.96
C ALA A 125 12.41 -42.15 -10.92
N GLN A 126 12.92 -42.04 -12.14
CA GLN A 126 12.27 -41.33 -13.22
C GLN A 126 10.88 -41.93 -13.50
N ASP A 127 9.91 -41.07 -13.80
CA ASP A 127 8.52 -41.40 -14.15
C ASP A 127 7.67 -42.03 -13.03
N ASP A 128 8.20 -42.15 -11.80
CA ASP A 128 7.45 -42.62 -10.64
C ASP A 128 6.52 -41.53 -10.08
N TRP A 129 5.34 -41.95 -9.61
CA TRP A 129 4.43 -41.13 -8.83
C TRP A 129 4.80 -41.24 -7.36
N ILE A 130 5.17 -40.11 -6.75
CA ILE A 130 5.68 -40.06 -5.40
C ILE A 130 4.96 -39.02 -4.55
N LEU A 131 4.97 -39.25 -3.25
CA LEU A 131 4.66 -38.27 -2.21
C LEU A 131 5.99 -37.78 -1.61
N ILE A 132 6.13 -36.47 -1.43
CA ILE A 132 7.36 -35.80 -0.98
C ILE A 132 7.07 -35.02 0.29
N TYR A 133 7.99 -35.08 1.25
CA TYR A 133 8.07 -34.17 2.39
C TYR A 133 9.24 -33.19 2.20
N SER A 134 8.94 -31.90 2.11
CA SER A 134 9.93 -30.86 1.80
C SER A 134 10.62 -30.30 3.04
N LYS A 135 11.77 -29.65 2.84
CA LYS A 135 12.46 -28.87 3.87
C LYS A 135 11.64 -27.71 4.45
N HIS A 136 10.54 -27.34 3.78
CA HIS A 136 9.61 -26.30 4.20
C HIS A 136 8.44 -26.86 5.03
N GLY A 137 8.42 -28.18 5.29
CA GLY A 137 7.35 -28.83 6.04
C GLY A 137 6.10 -29.13 5.20
N GLU A 138 6.23 -29.16 3.88
CA GLU A 138 5.10 -29.33 2.95
C GLU A 138 5.04 -30.77 2.44
N TYR A 139 3.81 -31.27 2.22
CA TYR A 139 3.55 -32.53 1.53
C TYR A 139 3.10 -32.26 0.10
N MET A 140 3.76 -32.86 -0.87
CA MET A 140 3.46 -32.71 -2.29
C MET A 140 3.38 -34.07 -2.97
N ALA A 141 2.48 -34.23 -3.94
CA ALA A 141 2.39 -35.43 -4.76
C ALA A 141 2.54 -35.06 -6.23
N GLY A 142 3.32 -35.87 -6.96
CA GLY A 142 3.57 -35.61 -8.38
C GLY A 142 4.42 -36.70 -9.02
N GLN A 143 4.67 -36.53 -10.32
CA GLN A 143 5.49 -37.45 -11.09
C GLN A 143 6.93 -36.93 -11.22
N VAL A 144 7.91 -37.80 -11.05
CA VAL A 144 9.33 -37.45 -11.21
C VAL A 144 9.68 -37.22 -12.68
N GLN A 145 10.19 -36.02 -12.98
CA GLN A 145 10.71 -35.61 -14.28
C GLN A 145 12.12 -35.02 -14.15
N GLY A 146 13.12 -35.87 -14.32
CA GLY A 146 14.53 -35.52 -14.18
C GLY A 146 14.84 -35.08 -12.75
N GLU A 147 15.23 -33.82 -12.58
CA GLU A 147 15.52 -33.21 -11.27
C GLU A 147 14.31 -32.49 -10.67
N TYR A 148 13.12 -32.68 -11.25
CA TYR A 148 11.89 -32.03 -10.83
C TYR A 148 10.78 -33.04 -10.58
N VAL A 149 9.75 -32.60 -9.87
CA VAL A 149 8.48 -33.32 -9.71
C VAL A 149 7.39 -32.44 -10.27
N GLU A 150 6.68 -32.96 -11.27
CA GLU A 150 5.52 -32.31 -11.86
C GLU A 150 4.29 -32.58 -10.98
N LEU A 151 3.76 -31.52 -10.38
CA LEU A 151 2.55 -31.56 -9.56
C LEU A 151 1.31 -31.61 -10.46
N SER A 152 0.16 -31.95 -9.88
CA SER A 152 -1.11 -32.10 -10.63
C SER A 152 -1.60 -30.83 -11.33
N ASP A 153 -1.11 -29.66 -10.92
CA ASP A 153 -1.42 -28.36 -11.53
C ASP A 153 -0.44 -27.95 -12.64
N GLY A 154 0.53 -28.81 -12.97
CA GLY A 154 1.59 -28.56 -13.95
C GLY A 154 2.80 -27.80 -13.39
N THR A 155 2.82 -27.50 -12.08
CA THR A 155 3.98 -26.86 -11.44
C THR A 155 5.15 -27.84 -11.33
N LEU A 156 6.34 -27.41 -11.76
CA LEU A 156 7.58 -28.16 -11.57
C LEU A 156 8.25 -27.77 -10.26
N SER A 157 8.29 -28.69 -9.29
CA SER A 157 8.99 -28.50 -8.02
C SER A 157 10.36 -29.16 -8.06
N TRP A 158 11.40 -28.46 -7.62
CA TRP A 158 12.77 -28.99 -7.64
C TRP A 158 12.98 -30.05 -6.56
N LEU A 159 13.46 -31.24 -6.95
CA LEU A 159 13.69 -32.38 -6.06
C LEU A 159 14.74 -32.09 -4.98
N GLY A 160 15.65 -31.13 -5.18
CA GLY A 160 16.64 -30.76 -4.16
C GLY A 160 16.03 -30.15 -2.88
N ASN A 161 14.73 -29.84 -2.87
CA ASN A 161 14.01 -29.42 -1.67
C ASN A 161 13.32 -30.57 -0.92
N ALA A 162 13.33 -31.79 -1.47
CA ALA A 162 12.77 -32.98 -0.86
C ALA A 162 13.70 -33.54 0.22
N LEU A 163 13.16 -33.82 1.40
CA LEU A 163 13.89 -34.52 2.48
C LEU A 163 13.60 -36.02 2.44
N TYR A 164 12.32 -36.38 2.29
CA TYR A 164 11.85 -37.76 2.24
C TYR A 164 10.83 -37.92 1.12
N TRP A 165 10.77 -39.12 0.56
CA TRP A 165 9.76 -39.49 -0.43
C TRP A 165 9.22 -40.89 -0.15
N MET A 166 8.05 -41.19 -0.70
CA MET A 166 7.54 -42.55 -0.78
C MET A 166 6.73 -42.73 -2.07
N PRO A 167 6.59 -43.96 -2.58
CA PRO A 167 5.64 -44.23 -3.66
C PRO A 167 4.24 -43.76 -3.28
N LEU A 168 3.51 -43.20 -4.24
CA LEU A 168 2.14 -42.78 -4.00
C LEU A 168 1.29 -44.00 -3.58
N PRO A 169 0.63 -43.98 -2.40
CA PRO A 169 -0.13 -45.13 -1.92
C PRO A 169 -1.34 -45.41 -2.81
N GLU A 170 -1.69 -46.69 -2.94
CA GLU A 170 -2.91 -47.08 -3.64
C GLU A 170 -4.15 -46.49 -2.93
N PRO A 171 -5.16 -46.02 -3.68
CA PRO A 171 -6.39 -45.55 -3.09
C PRO A 171 -7.07 -46.69 -2.32
N PRO A 172 -7.71 -46.41 -1.18
CA PRO A 172 -8.40 -47.44 -0.40
C PRO A 172 -9.47 -48.11 -1.27
N GLN A 173 -9.39 -49.44 -1.39
CA GLN A 173 -10.40 -50.21 -2.12
C GLN A 173 -11.72 -50.14 -1.35
N GLU A 174 -12.79 -49.71 -2.01
CA GLU A 174 -14.14 -49.75 -1.43
C GLU A 174 -14.49 -51.20 -1.09
N VAL A 175 -14.62 -51.48 0.19
CA VAL A 175 -15.13 -52.77 0.67
C VAL A 175 -16.59 -52.86 0.24
N LYS A 176 -16.87 -53.69 -0.76
CA LYS A 176 -18.24 -54.00 -1.20
C LYS A 176 -19.08 -54.63 -0.09
#